data_AF-A0A3N2PMI6-F1
#
_entry.id   AF-A0A3N2PMI6-F1
#
_cell.length_a   1.000
_cell.length_b   1.000
_cell.length_c   1.000
_cell.angle_alpha   90.00
_cell.angle_beta   90.00
_cell.angle_gamma   90.00
#
_symmetry.space_group_name_H-M   'P 1'
#
loop_
_entity.id
_entity.type
_entity.pdbx_description
1 polymer ?
#
loop_
_entity_poly.entity_id
_entity_poly.type
_entity_poly.pdbx_seq_one_letter_code
_entity_poly.pdbx_strand_id
1 'polypeptide(L)'
;MEIIENEPLQVSMPLPRSLDTRIYIHLTIRTKSITLFLTTGSEDEPTMPPTMGSFIYAVPDRFNPAQPISTTLYSHEPTLEFTTRIAKLLARRSGMPVYVGNSASFANCPEGGTVEEEMDVFQRVVGVVSDRLKHVKRDLPLINGA
;
A
#
# COMPACT_ATOMS: atom_id res chain seq x y z
N MET A 1 8.29 30.06 -3.73
CA MET A 1 7.38 29.38 -2.79
C MET A 1 6.52 28.46 -3.62
N GLU A 2 7.06 27.30 -3.99
CA GLU A 2 6.38 26.39 -4.90
C GLU A 2 5.57 25.37 -4.10
N ILE A 3 4.30 25.33 -4.42
CA ILE A 3 3.32 24.41 -3.90
C ILE A 3 3.71 23.05 -4.46
N ILE A 4 4.29 22.19 -3.60
CA ILE A 4 4.25 20.75 -3.84
C ILE A 4 2.76 20.43 -3.85
N GLU A 5 2.18 20.12 -5.00
CA GLU A 5 0.82 19.59 -5.08
C GLU A 5 0.79 18.26 -4.33
N ASN A 6 0.55 18.38 -3.03
CA ASN A 6 0.55 17.35 -2.01
C ASN A 6 -0.82 16.66 -1.97
N GLU A 7 -1.48 16.55 -3.13
CA GLU A 7 -2.78 15.90 -3.24
C GLU A 7 -2.56 14.38 -3.21
N PRO A 8 -3.17 13.67 -2.24
CA PRO A 8 -3.07 12.23 -2.18
C PRO A 8 -3.64 11.59 -3.44
N LEU A 9 -2.93 10.59 -3.99
CA LEU A 9 -3.51 9.75 -5.03
C LEU A 9 -4.60 8.88 -4.39
N GLN A 10 -5.84 9.09 -4.83
CA GLN A 10 -6.98 8.25 -4.46
C GLN A 10 -7.48 7.53 -5.71
N VAL A 11 -7.38 6.21 -5.70
CA VAL A 11 -7.78 5.35 -6.83
C VAL A 11 -8.62 4.21 -6.31
N SER A 12 -9.67 3.85 -7.05
CA SER A 12 -10.39 2.60 -6.83
C SER A 12 -10.30 1.73 -8.08
N MET A 13 -10.21 0.42 -7.88
CA MET A 13 -10.24 -0.55 -8.96
C MET A 13 -10.98 -1.81 -8.52
N PRO A 14 -11.66 -2.53 -9.44
CA PRO A 14 -12.29 -3.80 -9.11
C PRO A 14 -11.23 -4.84 -8.74
N LEU A 15 -11.58 -5.75 -7.83
CA LEU A 15 -10.72 -6.89 -7.54
C LEU A 15 -10.59 -7.78 -8.79
N PRO A 16 -9.45 -8.45 -9.00
CA PRO A 16 -9.22 -9.30 -10.18
C PRO A 16 -10.26 -10.36 -10.43
N ARG A 17 -10.79 -10.97 -9.35
CA ARG A 17 -11.72 -12.10 -9.42
C ARG A 17 -13.09 -11.80 -8.82
N SER A 18 -13.32 -10.60 -8.29
CA SER A 18 -14.62 -10.17 -7.75
C SER A 18 -14.97 -8.81 -8.33
N LEU A 19 -15.99 -8.77 -9.19
CA LEU A 19 -16.40 -7.54 -9.88
C LEU A 19 -17.17 -6.58 -8.96
N ASP A 20 -17.86 -7.13 -7.96
CA ASP A 20 -18.71 -6.39 -7.02
C ASP A 20 -17.91 -5.85 -5.82
N THR A 21 -16.66 -6.27 -5.67
CA THR A 21 -15.74 -5.77 -4.65
C THR A 21 -14.67 -4.89 -5.28
N ARG A 22 -14.47 -3.71 -4.71
CA ARG A 22 -13.44 -2.76 -5.14
C ARG A 22 -12.38 -2.64 -4.06
N ILE A 23 -11.13 -2.49 -4.49
CA ILE A 23 -10.05 -2.03 -3.62
C ILE A 23 -9.85 -0.53 -3.81
N TYR A 24 -9.76 0.18 -2.69
CA TYR A 24 -9.48 1.60 -2.60
C TYR A 24 -8.05 1.80 -2.12
N ILE A 25 -7.32 2.64 -2.85
CA ILE A 25 -5.94 2.98 -2.60
C ILE A 25 -5.90 4.46 -2.27
N HIS A 26 -5.36 4.79 -1.11
CA HIS A 26 -5.06 6.16 -0.71
C HIS A 26 -3.56 6.30 -0.46
N LEU A 27 -2.86 6.92 -1.39
CA LEU A 27 -1.41 7.06 -1.40
C LEU A 27 -1.01 8.53 -1.22
N THR A 28 -0.30 8.82 -0.14
CA THR A 28 0.33 10.13 0.11
C THR A 28 1.84 9.98 -0.01
N ILE A 29 2.47 10.81 -0.84
CA ILE A 29 3.93 10.83 -1.00
C ILE A 29 4.43 12.16 -0.46
N ARG A 30 5.31 12.10 0.54
CA ARG A 30 6.00 13.26 1.11
C ARG A 30 7.49 13.18 0.79
N THR A 31 8.21 14.26 1.00
CA THR A 31 9.65 14.36 0.74
C THR A 31 10.49 13.28 1.45
N LYS A 32 10.06 12.82 2.64
CA LYS A 32 10.84 11.88 3.48
C LYS A 32 10.14 10.56 3.78
N SER A 33 8.91 10.38 3.32
CA SER A 33 8.14 9.15 3.59
C SER A 33 6.99 8.97 2.61
N ILE A 34 6.53 7.73 2.49
CA ILE A 34 5.34 7.35 1.75
C ILE A 34 4.33 6.78 2.74
N THR A 35 3.06 7.14 2.59
CA THR A 35 1.96 6.56 3.37
C THR A 35 0.94 5.98 2.41
N LEU A 36 0.59 4.71 2.60
CA LEU A 36 -0.36 3.96 1.81
C LEU A 36 -1.45 3.41 2.72
N PHE A 37 -2.71 3.70 2.41
CA PHE A 37 -3.86 3.03 3.01
C PHE A 37 -4.60 2.22 1.95
N LEU A 38 -4.94 0.99 2.31
CA LEU A 38 -5.69 0.05 1.49
C LEU A 38 -6.95 -0.35 2.24
N THR A 39 -8.06 -0.36 1.52
CA THR A 39 -9.33 -0.91 2.04
C THR A 39 -10.12 -1.49 0.89
N THR A 40 -11.04 -2.39 1.19
CA THR A 40 -12.00 -2.91 0.22
C THR A 40 -13.39 -2.40 0.56
N GLY A 41 -14.26 -2.34 -0.43
CA GLY A 41 -15.68 -2.16 -0.20
C GLY A 41 -16.50 -2.87 -1.27
N SER A 42 -17.65 -3.39 -0.87
CA SER A 42 -18.65 -4.03 -1.72
C SER A 42 -20.03 -3.50 -1.37
N GLU A 43 -21.01 -3.60 -2.27
CA GLU A 43 -22.38 -3.12 -2.01
C GLU A 43 -23.05 -3.84 -0.83
N ASP A 44 -22.63 -5.08 -0.54
CA ASP A 44 -23.13 -5.89 0.57
C ASP A 44 -22.42 -5.63 1.92
N GLU A 45 -21.53 -4.63 2.01
CA GLU A 45 -20.83 -4.37 3.28
C GLU A 45 -21.77 -3.87 4.39
N PRO A 46 -21.55 -4.30 5.65
CA PRO A 46 -22.32 -3.81 6.77
C PRO A 46 -22.13 -2.29 6.93
N THR A 47 -23.16 -1.58 7.40
CA THR A 47 -23.14 -0.12 7.64
C THR A 47 -22.12 0.32 8.70
N MET A 48 -21.39 -0.60 9.32
CA MET A 48 -20.32 -0.28 10.27
C MET A 48 -19.04 0.11 9.53
N PRO A 49 -18.31 1.12 10.01
CA PRO A 49 -17.03 1.47 9.44
C PRO A 49 -16.06 0.27 9.54
N PRO A 50 -15.31 -0.03 8.47
CA PRO A 50 -14.35 -1.13 8.49
C PRO A 50 -13.29 -0.88 9.57
N THR A 51 -12.78 -1.98 10.16
CA THR A 51 -11.68 -1.89 11.11
C THR A 51 -10.45 -1.28 10.43
N MET A 52 -9.51 -0.70 11.18
CA MET A 52 -8.28 -0.14 10.59
C MET A 52 -7.38 -1.20 9.94
N GLY A 53 -7.55 -2.48 10.31
CA GLY A 53 -6.68 -3.58 9.95
C GLY A 53 -5.24 -3.35 10.40
N SER A 54 -4.24 -3.95 9.75
CA SER A 54 -2.84 -3.85 10.19
C SER A 54 -2.20 -2.53 9.76
N PHE A 55 -1.27 -2.01 10.58
CA PHE A 55 -0.47 -0.83 10.27
C PHE A 55 1.02 -1.11 10.48
N ILE A 56 1.81 -0.93 9.43
CA ILE A 56 3.21 -1.35 9.38
C ILE A 56 4.08 -0.23 8.86
N TYR A 57 5.22 -0.06 9.51
CA TYR A 57 6.30 0.80 9.06
C TYR A 57 7.42 -0.05 8.45
N ALA A 58 7.99 0.38 7.33
CA ALA A 58 9.17 -0.23 6.74
C ALA A 58 10.18 0.83 6.31
N VAL A 59 11.46 0.52 6.48
CA VAL A 59 12.58 1.38 6.11
C VAL A 59 13.58 0.60 5.26
N PRO A 60 14.17 1.20 4.22
CA PRO A 60 15.25 0.57 3.47
C PRO A 60 16.45 0.32 4.38
N ASP A 61 17.05 -0.86 4.26
CA ASP A 61 18.33 -1.15 4.90
C ASP A 61 19.47 -0.67 3.99
N ARG A 62 20.32 0.20 4.52
CA ARG A 62 21.49 0.74 3.79
C ARG A 62 22.62 -0.29 3.65
N PHE A 63 22.69 -1.26 4.57
CA PHE A 63 23.71 -2.31 4.56
C PHE A 63 23.26 -3.51 3.71
N ASN A 64 21.96 -3.80 3.70
CA ASN A 64 21.38 -4.85 2.85
C ASN A 64 20.17 -4.32 2.04
N PRO A 65 20.40 -3.66 0.89
CA PRO A 65 19.33 -3.08 0.08
C PRO A 65 18.25 -4.08 -0.38
N ALA A 66 18.56 -5.38 -0.40
CA ALA A 66 17.60 -6.42 -0.76
C ALA A 66 16.55 -6.71 0.33
N GLN A 67 16.85 -6.36 1.59
CA GLN A 67 16.08 -6.72 2.78
C GLN A 67 15.72 -5.51 3.65
N PRO A 68 14.62 -4.80 3.34
CA PRO A 68 14.11 -3.73 4.18
C PRO A 68 13.68 -4.24 5.57
N ILE A 69 13.86 -3.37 6.57
CA ILE A 69 13.46 -3.62 7.95
C ILE A 69 12.02 -3.15 8.12
N SER A 70 11.18 -3.96 8.76
CA SER A 70 9.78 -3.61 9.04
C SER A 70 9.46 -3.73 10.51
N THR A 71 8.58 -2.85 10.99
CA THR A 71 8.04 -2.85 12.35
C THR A 71 6.52 -2.76 12.28
N THR A 72 5.84 -3.74 12.88
CA THR A 72 4.39 -3.71 13.03
C THR A 72 4.02 -2.69 14.10
N LEU A 73 3.28 -1.66 13.71
CA LEU A 73 2.78 -0.61 14.62
C LEU A 73 1.41 -0.96 15.19
N TYR A 74 0.59 -1.64 14.40
CA TYR A 74 -0.68 -2.22 14.82
C TYR A 74 -0.89 -3.57 14.12
N SER A 75 -1.19 -4.60 14.92
CA SER A 75 -1.34 -5.97 14.45
C SER A 75 -2.82 -6.35 14.32
N HIS A 76 -3.22 -6.80 13.12
CA HIS A 76 -4.51 -7.44 12.88
C HIS A 76 -4.30 -8.66 11.97
N GLU A 77 -4.36 -9.86 12.58
CA GLU A 77 -3.93 -11.13 11.99
C GLU A 77 -4.35 -11.35 10.53
N PRO A 78 -5.63 -11.12 10.13
CA PRO A 78 -6.09 -11.36 8.76
C PRO A 78 -5.38 -10.53 7.68
N THR A 79 -4.71 -9.43 8.05
CA THR A 79 -4.10 -8.48 7.12
C THR A 79 -2.60 -8.35 7.29
N LEU A 80 -2.02 -9.00 8.31
CA LEU A 80 -0.66 -8.71 8.78
C LEU A 80 0.41 -9.06 7.73
N GLU A 81 0.36 -10.27 7.18
CA GLU A 81 1.33 -10.76 6.20
C GLU A 81 1.28 -9.94 4.91
N PHE A 82 0.09 -9.74 4.35
CA PHE A 82 -0.11 -8.94 3.14
C PHE A 82 0.45 -7.53 3.30
N THR A 83 0.12 -6.87 4.41
CA THR A 83 0.59 -5.50 4.72
C THR A 83 2.11 -5.46 4.86
N THR A 84 2.71 -6.48 5.49
CA THR A 84 4.17 -6.58 5.69
C THR A 84 4.88 -6.68 4.35
N ARG A 85 4.37 -7.52 3.45
CA ARG A 85 4.93 -7.73 2.11
C ARG A 85 4.89 -6.45 1.27
N ILE A 86 3.78 -5.71 1.32
CA ILE A 86 3.64 -4.43 0.60
C ILE A 86 4.61 -3.40 1.18
N ALA A 87 4.66 -3.24 2.51
CA ALA A 87 5.53 -2.26 3.16
C ALA A 87 7.00 -2.48 2.81
N LYS A 88 7.48 -3.74 2.93
CA LYS A 88 8.85 -4.09 2.56
C LYS A 88 9.11 -3.86 1.08
N LEU A 89 8.22 -4.31 0.19
CA LEU A 89 8.45 -4.18 -1.25
C LEU A 89 8.52 -2.71 -1.68
N LEU A 90 7.62 -1.87 -1.16
CA LEU A 90 7.58 -0.45 -1.47
C LEU A 90 8.81 0.27 -0.91
N ALA A 91 9.23 -0.02 0.33
CA ALA A 91 10.46 0.54 0.90
C ALA A 91 11.69 0.20 0.05
N ARG A 92 11.79 -1.05 -0.41
CA ARG A 92 12.87 -1.48 -1.31
C ARG A 92 12.88 -0.72 -2.63
N ARG A 93 11.71 -0.54 -3.26
CA ARG A 93 11.59 0.10 -4.59
C ARG A 93 11.74 1.63 -4.52
N SER A 94 11.19 2.24 -3.47
CA SER A 94 11.23 3.69 -3.29
C SER A 94 12.58 4.16 -2.78
N GLY A 95 13.26 3.37 -1.94
CA GLY A 95 14.42 3.84 -1.18
C GLY A 95 14.04 4.84 -0.08
N MET A 96 12.77 4.86 0.32
CA MET A 96 12.22 5.76 1.33
C MET A 96 11.48 4.96 2.42
N PRO A 97 11.36 5.49 3.64
CA PRO A 97 10.45 4.97 4.64
C PRO A 97 9.01 4.90 4.13
N VAL A 98 8.31 3.81 4.41
CA VAL A 98 6.92 3.55 3.99
C VAL A 98 6.07 3.14 5.18
N TYR A 99 4.91 3.78 5.31
CA TYR A 99 3.83 3.38 6.19
C TYR A 99 2.73 2.73 5.36
N VAL A 100 2.27 1.55 5.74
CA VAL A 100 1.16 0.85 5.08
C VAL A 100 0.11 0.49 6.11
N GLY A 101 -1.08 1.04 5.96
CA GLY A 101 -2.29 0.59 6.64
C GLY A 101 -3.16 -0.20 5.70
N ASN A 102 -3.75 -1.30 6.18
CA ASN A 102 -4.56 -2.15 5.34
C ASN A 102 -5.71 -2.77 6.12
N SER A 103 -6.93 -2.44 5.71
CA SER A 103 -8.17 -3.07 6.15
C SER A 103 -8.88 -3.85 5.05
N ALA A 104 -8.22 -4.09 3.92
CA ALA A 104 -8.80 -4.87 2.84
C ALA A 104 -9.15 -6.29 3.30
N SER A 105 -10.34 -6.74 2.90
CA SER A 105 -10.85 -8.09 3.08
C SER A 105 -11.05 -8.74 1.73
N PHE A 106 -10.56 -9.97 1.59
CA PHE A 106 -10.73 -10.78 0.38
C PHE A 106 -11.74 -11.92 0.58
N ALA A 107 -12.45 -11.94 1.71
CA ALA A 107 -13.43 -12.98 2.03
C ALA A 107 -14.59 -13.05 1.01
N ASN A 108 -14.90 -11.93 0.34
CA ASN A 108 -15.95 -11.83 -0.68
C ASN A 108 -15.44 -12.17 -2.10
N CYS A 109 -14.21 -12.65 -2.24
CA CYS A 109 -13.74 -13.21 -3.50
C CYS A 109 -14.36 -14.61 -3.75
N PRO A 110 -14.50 -15.07 -5.01
CA PRO A 110 -15.16 -16.33 -5.33
C PRO A 110 -14.59 -17.55 -4.60
N GLU A 111 -13.28 -17.57 -4.37
CA GLU A 111 -12.61 -18.68 -3.67
C GLU A 111 -12.34 -18.36 -2.19
N GLY A 112 -12.90 -17.28 -1.66
CA GLY A 112 -12.79 -16.89 -0.25
C GLY A 112 -11.48 -16.20 0.12
N GLY A 113 -10.74 -15.64 -0.84
CA GLY A 113 -9.49 -14.94 -0.58
C GLY A 113 -8.30 -15.89 -0.54
N THR A 114 -8.19 -16.77 -1.54
CA THR A 114 -7.04 -17.66 -1.69
C THR A 114 -5.73 -16.89 -1.84
N VAL A 115 -4.59 -17.57 -1.62
CA VAL A 115 -3.28 -16.94 -1.77
C VAL A 115 -3.09 -16.42 -3.20
N GLU A 116 -3.62 -17.13 -4.19
CA GLU A 116 -3.60 -16.73 -5.60
C GLU A 116 -4.37 -15.42 -5.82
N GLU A 117 -5.57 -15.31 -5.25
CA GLU A 117 -6.37 -14.08 -5.30
C GLU A 117 -5.66 -12.90 -4.62
N GLU A 118 -5.10 -13.15 -3.43
CA GLU A 118 -4.30 -12.16 -2.71
C GLU A 118 -3.09 -11.70 -3.55
N MET A 119 -2.40 -12.64 -4.20
CA MET A 119 -1.24 -12.35 -5.06
C MET A 119 -1.61 -11.53 -6.30
N ASP A 120 -2.75 -11.80 -6.93
CA ASP A 120 -3.25 -11.02 -8.06
C ASP A 120 -3.53 -9.56 -7.63
N VAL A 121 -4.15 -9.37 -6.46
CA VAL A 121 -4.39 -8.04 -5.87
C VAL A 121 -3.08 -7.35 -5.53
N PHE A 122 -2.16 -8.07 -4.88
CA PHE A 122 -0.83 -7.58 -4.52
C PHE A 122 -0.11 -7.00 -5.73
N GLN A 123 -0.07 -7.73 -6.84
CA GLN A 123 0.60 -7.29 -8.05
C GLN A 123 -0.02 -6.02 -8.63
N ARG A 124 -1.35 -5.93 -8.67
CA ARG A 124 -2.05 -4.73 -9.16
C ARG A 124 -1.80 -3.50 -8.29
N VAL A 125 -1.96 -3.63 -6.97
CA VAL A 125 -1.72 -2.52 -6.02
C VAL A 125 -0.29 -2.04 -6.14
N VAL A 126 0.67 -2.96 -6.11
CA VAL A 126 2.09 -2.64 -6.23
C VAL A 126 2.39 -2.00 -7.59
N GLY A 127 1.75 -2.45 -8.67
CA GLY A 127 1.88 -1.85 -10.00
C GLY A 127 1.47 -0.38 -10.00
N VAL A 128 0.22 -0.11 -9.61
CA VAL A 128 -0.35 1.26 -9.54
C VAL A 128 0.51 2.18 -8.67
N VAL A 129 0.88 1.72 -7.47
CA VAL A 129 1.68 2.53 -6.54
C VAL A 129 3.10 2.74 -7.09
N SER A 130 3.73 1.71 -7.64
CA SER A 130 5.10 1.81 -8.19
C SER A 130 5.16 2.76 -9.38
N ASP A 131 4.14 2.74 -10.24
CA ASP A 131 4.08 3.63 -11.40
C ASP A 131 3.91 5.08 -10.96
N ARG A 132 3.04 5.36 -9.99
CA ARG A 132 2.93 6.71 -9.38
C ARG A 132 4.26 7.17 -8.77
N LEU A 133 4.97 6.28 -8.06
CA LEU A 133 6.26 6.60 -7.46
C LEU A 133 7.34 6.98 -8.48
N LYS A 134 7.32 6.38 -9.69
CA LYS A 134 8.25 6.74 -10.77
C LYS A 134 8.01 8.15 -11.28
N HIS A 135 6.75 8.59 -11.35
CA HIS A 135 6.41 9.95 -11.76
C HIS A 135 6.92 10.97 -10.73
N VAL A 136 6.69 10.74 -9.43
CA VAL A 136 7.14 11.67 -8.38
C VAL A 136 8.66 11.74 -8.24
N LYS A 137 9.39 10.63 -8.44
CA LYS A 137 10.87 10.66 -8.45
C LYS A 137 11.48 11.53 -9.56
N ARG A 138 10.76 11.79 -10.66
CA ARG A 138 11.22 12.71 -11.71
C ARG A 138 11.05 14.17 -11.30
N ASP A 139 10.07 14.47 -10.46
CA ASP A 139 9.69 15.83 -10.08
C ASP A 139 10.35 16.28 -8.77
N LEU A 140 10.83 15.35 -7.94
CA LEU A 140 11.63 15.67 -6.77
C LEU A 140 13.06 16.06 -7.21
N PRO A 141 13.56 17.25 -6.85
CA PRO A 141 14.93 17.61 -7.14
C PRO A 141 15.87 16.56 -6.52
N LEU A 142 16.88 16.14 -7.28
CA LEU A 142 17.96 15.29 -6.77
C LEU A 142 18.67 16.04 -5.65
N ILE A 143 18.24 15.84 -4.41
CA ILE A 143 18.90 16.40 -3.24
C ILE A 143 20.14 15.53 -3.01
N ASN A 144 21.22 15.87 -3.70
CA ASN A 144 22.53 15.27 -3.46
C ASN A 144 22.99 15.70 -2.05
N GLY A 145 22.97 14.76 -1.09
CA GLY A 145 23.74 14.85 0.14
C GLY A 145 22.92 15.05 1.43
N ALA A 146 22.79 13.97 2.19
CA ALA A 146 22.95 13.92 3.66
C ALA A 146 22.99 12.46 4.14
#